data_AF-A0A920BJ58-F1
#
_entry.id   AF-A0A920BJ58-F1
#
_cell.length_a   1.000
_cell.length_b   1.000
_cell.length_c   1.000
_cell.angle_alpha   90.00
_cell.angle_beta   90.00
_cell.angle_gamma   90.00
#
_symmetry.space_group_name_H-M   'P 1'
#
loop_
_entity.id
_entity.type
_entity.pdbx_description
1 polymer ?
#
loop_
_entity_poly.entity_id
_entity_poly.type
_entity_poly.pdbx_seq_one_letter_code
_entity_poly.pdbx_strand_id
1 'polypeptide(L)'
;MKDSGLSSCYIRPIAYYGYGEMGLATSNCTVDVAIACWPWGAYLGDDAATKVSDENIVMGSPRSQHYAARLENYWQLRKLNACKMEALNAGYDEAIMLNKEGLVAECSGENLFVCRNGKIMTPPLVSGALEGITQHTVMSFVRIWVTK
;
A
#
# COMPACT_ATOMS: atom_id res chain seq x y z
N MET A 1 -1.67 20.17 12.01
CA MET A 1 -2.42 20.99 11.03
C MET A 1 -2.42 22.46 11.43
N LYS A 2 -3.04 22.83 12.57
CA LYS A 2 -3.00 24.22 13.06
C LYS A 2 -1.58 24.78 13.17
N ASP A 3 -0.68 24.05 13.81
CA ASP A 3 0.71 24.49 14.00
C ASP A 3 1.54 24.45 12.70
N SER A 4 1.16 23.60 11.75
CA SER A 4 1.81 23.54 10.43
C SER A 4 1.31 24.61 9.46
N GLY A 5 0.23 25.34 9.80
CA GLY A 5 -0.39 26.34 8.92
C GLY A 5 -1.02 25.78 7.63
N LEU A 6 -1.13 24.46 7.49
CA LEU A 6 -1.63 23.80 6.29
C LEU A 6 -3.15 23.60 6.39
N SER A 7 -3.87 23.98 5.34
CA SER A 7 -5.33 23.73 5.20
C SER A 7 -5.64 22.27 4.84
N SER A 8 -4.76 21.62 4.07
CA SER A 8 -4.81 20.21 3.72
C SER A 8 -3.37 19.65 3.67
N CYS A 9 -3.18 18.41 4.12
CA CYS A 9 -1.87 17.75 4.08
C CYS A 9 -1.98 16.23 4.17
N TYR A 10 -0.93 15.54 3.75
CA TYR A 10 -0.66 14.17 4.16
C TYR A 10 0.14 14.15 5.46
N ILE A 11 -0.17 13.20 6.33
CA ILE A 11 0.47 13.02 7.63
C ILE A 11 1.21 11.68 7.63
N ARG A 12 2.51 11.68 7.95
CA ARG A 12 3.33 10.47 8.08
C ARG A 12 3.91 10.36 9.49
N PRO A 13 3.22 9.66 10.40
CA PRO A 13 3.82 9.26 11.66
C PRO A 13 4.85 8.14 11.41
N ILE A 14 5.96 8.19 12.14
CA ILE A 14 6.95 7.12 12.19
C ILE A 14 7.42 6.94 13.64
N ALA A 15 7.39 5.71 14.13
CA ALA A 15 8.00 5.31 15.39
C ALA A 15 9.25 4.48 15.10
N TYR A 16 10.33 4.76 15.80
CA TYR A 16 11.61 4.08 15.62
C TYR A 16 12.38 4.00 16.94
N TYR A 17 13.31 3.04 17.04
CA TYR A 17 14.22 2.99 18.18
C TYR A 17 15.24 4.12 18.06
N GLY A 18 15.24 4.99 19.06
CA GLY A 18 16.13 6.14 19.19
C GLY A 18 17.55 5.74 19.60
N TYR A 19 18.32 6.73 20.03
CA TYR A 19 19.69 6.49 20.48
C TYR A 19 19.71 5.60 21.73
N GLY A 20 20.66 4.68 21.76
CA GLY A 20 20.80 3.70 22.82
C GLY A 20 21.99 2.79 22.55
N GLU A 21 21.85 1.51 22.85
CA GLU A 21 22.90 0.53 22.63
C GLU A 21 23.03 0.14 21.15
N MET A 22 24.27 0.04 20.67
CA MET A 22 24.59 -0.43 19.31
C MET A 22 24.65 -1.97 19.26
N GLY A 23 23.52 -2.60 19.58
CA GLY A 23 23.34 -4.05 19.55
C GLY A 23 22.04 -4.45 18.86
N LEU A 24 21.87 -5.76 18.62
CA LEU A 24 20.60 -6.28 18.09
C LEU A 24 19.46 -6.19 19.12
N ALA A 25 19.80 -6.20 20.41
CA ALA A 25 18.84 -6.02 21.49
C ALA A 25 18.49 -4.53 21.62
N THR A 26 17.22 -4.20 21.44
CA THR A 26 16.71 -2.83 21.52
C THR A 26 16.17 -2.46 22.90
N SER A 27 16.32 -3.35 23.89
CA SER A 27 15.74 -3.20 25.23
C SER A 27 16.17 -1.93 25.96
N ASN A 28 17.37 -1.41 25.63
CA ASN A 28 17.94 -0.20 26.23
C ASN A 28 17.84 1.03 25.31
N CYS A 29 17.16 0.93 24.17
CA CYS A 29 16.90 2.06 23.28
C CYS A 29 15.57 2.73 23.65
N THR A 30 15.51 4.05 23.55
CA THR A 30 14.22 4.76 23.62
C THR A 30 13.39 4.47 22.37
N VAL A 31 12.07 4.64 22.47
CA VAL A 31 11.21 4.71 21.28
C VAL A 31 10.93 6.19 21.03
N ASP A 32 11.44 6.69 19.91
CA ASP A 32 11.19 8.05 19.46
C ASP A 32 10.09 8.03 18.39
N VAL A 33 9.33 9.13 18.32
CA VAL A 33 8.24 9.29 17.35
C VAL A 33 8.41 10.63 16.65
N ALA A 34 8.34 10.60 15.32
CA ALA A 34 8.29 11.80 14.50
C ALA A 34 6.97 11.82 13.71
N ILE A 35 6.39 13.01 13.59
CA ILE A 35 5.19 13.24 12.78
C ILE A 35 5.52 14.36 11.79
N ALA A 36 5.53 14.00 10.51
CA ALA A 36 5.77 14.96 9.44
C ALA A 36 4.49 15.18 8.63
N CYS A 37 4.29 16.43 8.19
CA CYS A 37 3.12 16.87 7.44
C CYS A 37 3.58 17.70 6.23
N TRP A 38 3.02 17.44 5.04
CA TRP A 38 3.24 18.26 3.85
C TRP A 38 2.03 18.24 2.92
N PRO A 39 1.84 19.27 2.07
CA PRO A 39 0.84 19.22 1.01
C PRO A 39 1.14 18.06 0.06
N TRP A 40 0.15 17.21 -0.21
CA TRP A 40 0.30 16.11 -1.16
C TRP A 40 -0.96 16.00 -2.00
N GLY A 41 -0.79 16.01 -3.32
CA GLY A 41 -1.87 15.86 -4.31
C GLY A 41 -2.25 14.39 -4.53
N ALA A 42 -2.95 14.10 -5.62
CA ALA A 42 -3.35 12.74 -5.95
C ALA A 42 -2.13 11.83 -6.19
N TYR A 43 -2.10 10.67 -5.52
CA TYR A 43 -0.94 9.76 -5.54
C TYR A 43 -0.62 9.21 -6.94
N LEU A 44 -1.65 8.86 -7.71
CA LEU A 44 -1.54 8.38 -9.09
C LEU A 44 -1.66 9.53 -10.12
N GLY A 45 -1.62 10.78 -9.68
CA GLY A 45 -1.87 11.96 -10.50
C GLY A 45 -3.34 12.36 -10.57
N ASP A 46 -3.61 13.63 -10.92
CA ASP A 46 -4.97 14.19 -10.92
C ASP A 46 -5.88 13.56 -11.99
N ASP A 47 -5.29 13.00 -13.04
CA ASP A 47 -5.98 12.25 -14.09
C ASP A 47 -6.21 10.78 -13.72
N ALA A 48 -5.79 10.30 -12.55
CA ALA A 48 -5.87 8.87 -12.23
C ALA A 48 -7.28 8.31 -12.36
N ALA A 49 -8.30 9.09 -11.97
CA ALA A 49 -9.70 8.67 -12.09
C ALA A 49 -10.17 8.49 -13.55
N THR A 50 -9.51 9.15 -14.51
CA THR A 50 -9.84 9.13 -15.94
C THR A 50 -8.83 8.33 -16.78
N LYS A 51 -7.62 8.07 -16.26
CA LYS A 51 -6.52 7.31 -16.87
C LYS A 51 -6.44 5.84 -16.44
N VAL A 52 -7.35 5.34 -15.61
CA VAL A 52 -7.57 3.87 -15.50
C VAL A 52 -8.26 3.37 -16.78
N SER A 53 -7.69 3.68 -17.96
CA SER A 53 -7.95 2.96 -19.19
C SER A 53 -7.09 1.69 -19.15
N ASP A 54 -7.63 0.59 -19.68
CA ASP A 54 -7.18 -0.81 -19.58
C ASP A 54 -5.71 -1.11 -19.99
N GLU A 55 -4.89 -0.11 -20.30
CA GLU A 55 -3.63 -0.22 -21.04
C GLU A 55 -2.36 0.06 -20.22
N ASN A 56 -2.45 0.64 -19.01
CA ASN A 56 -1.26 1.08 -18.24
C ASN A 56 -1.08 0.42 -16.85
N ILE A 57 -1.84 -0.62 -16.52
CA ILE A 57 -1.63 -1.40 -15.29
C ILE A 57 -1.14 -2.79 -15.68
N VAL A 58 0.01 -3.21 -15.15
CA VAL A 58 0.49 -4.58 -15.35
C VAL A 58 0.26 -5.42 -14.09
N MET A 59 -0.23 -6.62 -14.34
CA MET A 59 -0.12 -7.71 -13.39
C MET A 59 1.37 -7.98 -13.20
N GLY A 60 1.87 -7.75 -11.98
CA GLY A 60 3.24 -8.00 -11.60
C GLY A 60 3.68 -9.36 -12.13
N SER A 61 4.78 -9.35 -12.89
CA SER A 61 5.32 -10.55 -13.50
C SER A 61 5.49 -11.64 -12.44
N PRO A 62 5.09 -12.90 -12.69
CA PRO A 62 5.37 -14.02 -11.80
C PRO A 62 6.87 -14.23 -11.50
N ARG A 63 7.75 -13.52 -12.22
CA ARG A 63 9.20 -13.53 -12.00
C ARG A 63 9.61 -12.72 -10.77
N SER A 64 8.80 -11.76 -10.35
CA SER A 64 9.03 -11.00 -9.13
C SER A 64 8.47 -11.80 -7.96
N GLN A 65 9.33 -12.55 -7.26
CA GLN A 65 8.99 -13.32 -6.05
C GLN A 65 8.66 -12.40 -4.84
N HIS A 66 7.99 -11.28 -5.09
CA HIS A 66 7.64 -10.28 -4.11
C HIS A 66 6.23 -10.56 -3.62
N TYR A 67 6.13 -11.60 -2.79
CA TYR A 67 4.89 -11.93 -2.12
C TYR A 67 4.43 -10.77 -1.25
N ALA A 68 3.17 -10.35 -1.42
CA ALA A 68 2.50 -9.42 -0.53
C ALA A 68 2.59 -9.97 0.90
N ALA A 69 3.31 -9.25 1.75
CA ALA A 69 3.43 -9.58 3.15
C ALA A 69 3.20 -8.27 3.91
N ARG A 70 2.07 -8.23 4.61
CA ARG A 70 1.67 -7.31 5.69
C ARG A 70 2.81 -6.46 6.22
N LEU A 71 2.72 -5.13 6.05
CA LEU A 71 3.69 -4.10 6.46
C LEU A 71 4.05 -4.14 7.96
N GLU A 72 4.89 -5.08 8.33
CA GLU A 72 5.44 -5.28 9.67
C GLU A 72 6.92 -4.87 9.72
N ASN A 73 7.60 -4.72 8.57
CA ASN A 73 9.01 -4.31 8.56
C ASN A 73 9.50 -3.60 7.29
N TYR A 74 10.68 -2.99 7.41
CA TYR A 74 11.41 -2.31 6.34
C TYR A 74 11.63 -3.17 5.09
N TRP A 75 11.77 -4.48 5.26
CA TRP A 75 11.98 -5.40 4.14
C TRP A 75 10.77 -5.50 3.20
N GLN A 76 9.56 -5.37 3.73
CA GLN A 76 8.37 -5.36 2.89
C GLN A 76 8.21 -4.04 2.15
N LEU A 77 8.49 -2.90 2.81
CA LEU A 77 8.52 -1.61 2.13
C LEU A 77 9.52 -1.61 0.96
N ARG A 78 10.68 -2.25 1.12
CA ARG A 78 11.63 -2.45 0.01
C ARG A 78 11.05 -3.28 -1.14
N LYS A 79 10.28 -4.33 -0.83
CA LYS A 79 9.60 -5.15 -1.87
C LYS A 79 8.56 -4.34 -2.62
N LEU A 80 7.71 -3.59 -1.91
CA LEU A 80 6.71 -2.71 -2.52
C LEU A 80 7.37 -1.70 -3.47
N ASN A 81 8.44 -1.05 -3.03
CA ASN A 81 9.21 -0.13 -3.87
C ASN A 81 9.81 -0.83 -5.08
N ALA A 82 10.35 -2.03 -4.93
CA ALA A 82 10.90 -2.79 -6.06
C ALA A 82 9.82 -3.12 -7.11
N CYS A 83 8.63 -3.57 -6.67
CA CYS A 83 7.49 -3.82 -7.55
C CYS A 83 7.04 -2.56 -8.28
N LYS A 84 6.92 -1.42 -7.57
CA LYS A 84 6.59 -0.13 -8.19
C LYS A 84 7.61 0.27 -9.25
N MET A 85 8.90 0.16 -8.93
CA MET A 85 9.97 0.50 -9.86
C MET A 85 10.00 -0.42 -11.09
N GLU A 86 9.69 -1.72 -10.93
CA GLU A 86 9.57 -2.65 -12.04
C GLU A 86 8.43 -2.25 -12.99
N ALA A 87 7.25 -1.91 -12.46
CA ALA A 87 6.13 -1.42 -13.26
C ALA A 87 6.49 -0.14 -14.02
N LEU A 88 7.05 0.86 -13.32
CA LEU A 88 7.47 2.13 -13.93
C LEU A 88 8.51 1.93 -15.04
N ASN A 89 9.51 1.07 -14.82
CA ASN A 89 10.54 0.77 -15.82
C ASN A 89 9.99 0.04 -17.04
N ALA A 90 8.88 -0.69 -16.88
CA ALA A 90 8.18 -1.36 -17.97
C ALA A 90 7.11 -0.47 -18.63
N GLY A 91 6.99 0.80 -18.23
CA GLY A 91 6.06 1.77 -18.81
C GLY A 91 4.65 1.74 -18.23
N TYR A 92 4.45 1.09 -17.09
CA TYR A 92 3.18 0.99 -16.39
C TYR A 92 3.12 1.96 -15.21
N ASP A 93 1.91 2.38 -14.86
CA ASP A 93 1.69 3.32 -13.76
C ASP A 93 1.76 2.64 -12.40
N GLU A 94 1.35 1.36 -12.31
CA GLU A 94 1.27 0.62 -11.04
C GLU A 94 1.44 -0.89 -11.24
N ALA A 95 1.89 -1.58 -10.19
CA ALA A 95 2.04 -3.03 -10.12
C ALA A 95 0.90 -3.67 -9.30
N ILE A 96 0.27 -4.71 -9.85
CA ILE A 96 -0.56 -5.65 -9.07
C ILE A 96 0.32 -6.79 -8.57
N MET A 97 0.32 -7.04 -7.26
CA MET A 97 1.12 -8.07 -6.62
C MET A 97 0.35 -9.36 -6.39
N LEU A 98 1.08 -10.48 -6.43
CA LEU A 98 0.57 -11.81 -6.15
C LEU A 98 1.11 -12.34 -4.82
N ASN A 99 0.36 -13.26 -4.20
CA ASN A 99 0.82 -14.03 -3.05
C ASN A 99 1.62 -15.27 -3.49
N LYS A 100 2.06 -16.08 -2.53
CA LYS A 100 2.88 -17.28 -2.80
C LYS A 100 2.15 -18.39 -3.54
N GLU A 101 0.82 -18.36 -3.51
CA GLU A 101 -0.06 -19.24 -4.25
C GLU A 101 -0.37 -18.71 -5.67
N GLY A 102 0.17 -17.55 -6.06
CA GLY A 102 -0.08 -16.93 -7.36
C GLY A 102 -1.44 -16.22 -7.46
N LEU A 103 -2.12 -16.01 -6.33
CA LEU A 103 -3.39 -15.28 -6.26
C LEU A 103 -3.12 -13.78 -6.06
N VAL A 104 -4.05 -12.95 -6.55
CA VAL A 104 -3.97 -11.50 -6.37
C VAL A 104 -4.08 -11.12 -4.89
N ALA A 105 -3.19 -10.23 -4.45
CA ALA A 105 -3.17 -9.73 -3.07
C ALA A 105 -3.54 -8.24 -2.99
N GLU A 106 -2.70 -7.36 -3.53
CA GLU A 106 -2.87 -5.90 -3.49
C GLU A 106 -1.97 -5.24 -4.56
N CYS A 107 -2.04 -3.93 -4.73
CA CYS A 107 -1.09 -3.16 -5.53
C CYS A 107 0.14 -2.78 -4.70
N SER A 108 1.16 -2.12 -5.30
CA SER A 108 2.36 -1.76 -4.55
C SER A 108 2.12 -0.72 -3.43
N GLY A 109 1.06 0.09 -3.51
CA GLY A 109 0.71 1.08 -2.49
C GLY A 109 -0.76 1.10 -2.06
N GLU A 110 -1.61 0.26 -2.65
CA GLU A 110 -3.07 0.34 -2.55
C GLU A 110 -3.72 -1.04 -2.46
N ASN A 111 -4.88 -1.12 -1.80
CA ASN A 111 -5.73 -2.30 -1.93
C ASN A 111 -6.44 -2.32 -3.30
N LEU A 112 -6.67 -3.53 -3.83
CA LEU A 112 -7.33 -3.73 -5.12
C LEU A 112 -8.81 -4.08 -4.95
N PHE A 113 -9.67 -3.44 -5.74
CA PHE A 113 -11.08 -3.78 -5.85
C PHE A 113 -11.45 -4.19 -7.28
N VAL A 114 -12.38 -5.12 -7.41
CA VAL A 114 -12.96 -5.55 -8.69
C VAL A 114 -14.48 -5.45 -8.61
N CYS A 115 -15.09 -4.80 -9.60
CA CYS A 115 -16.54 -4.83 -9.78
C CYS A 115 -16.90 -5.84 -10.86
N ARG A 116 -17.69 -6.85 -10.52
CA ARG A 116 -18.18 -7.86 -11.47
C ARG A 116 -19.64 -8.17 -11.19
N ASN A 117 -20.47 -8.11 -12.24
CA ASN A 117 -21.92 -8.40 -12.15
C ASN A 117 -22.62 -7.60 -11.04
N GLY A 118 -22.31 -6.30 -10.91
CA GLY A 118 -22.88 -5.43 -9.89
C GLY A 118 -22.41 -5.71 -8.45
N LYS A 119 -21.40 -6.56 -8.27
CA LYS A 119 -20.80 -6.87 -6.95
C LYS A 119 -19.37 -6.35 -6.89
N ILE A 120 -19.02 -5.74 -5.77
CA ILE A 120 -17.65 -5.32 -5.46
C ILE A 120 -16.97 -6.42 -4.65
N MET A 121 -15.77 -6.77 -5.07
CA MET A 121 -14.92 -7.80 -4.48
C MET A 121 -13.53 -7.21 -4.24
N THR A 122 -12.85 -7.73 -3.22
CA THR A 122 -11.45 -7.42 -2.91
C THR A 122 -10.78 -8.70 -2.44
N PRO A 123 -9.47 -8.89 -2.64
CA PRO A 123 -8.75 -10.03 -2.08
C PRO A 123 -8.95 -10.11 -0.54
N PRO A 124 -9.11 -11.33 0.02
CA PRO A 124 -9.21 -11.49 1.46
C PRO A 124 -7.86 -11.23 2.14
N LEU A 125 -7.86 -10.85 3.42
CA LEU A 125 -6.62 -10.56 4.18
C LEU A 125 -5.64 -11.74 4.21
N VAL A 126 -6.15 -12.98 4.13
CA VAL A 126 -5.32 -14.19 4.05
C VAL A 126 -4.45 -14.26 2.80
N SER A 127 -4.78 -13.48 1.76
CA SER A 127 -3.95 -13.33 0.56
C SER A 127 -2.69 -12.47 0.80
N GLY A 128 -2.51 -11.91 2.00
CA GLY A 128 -1.30 -11.15 2.35
C GLY A 128 -1.42 -9.64 2.16
N ALA A 129 -2.60 -9.15 1.74
CA ALA A 129 -2.90 -7.73 1.61
C ALA A 129 -2.91 -7.02 2.98
N LEU A 130 -2.51 -5.75 2.99
CA LEU A 130 -2.67 -4.88 4.15
C LEU A 130 -4.16 -4.67 4.45
N GLU A 131 -4.51 -4.70 5.73
CA GLU A 131 -5.83 -4.30 6.20
C GLU A 131 -5.98 -2.78 6.11
N GLY A 132 -6.28 -2.28 4.92
CA GLY A 132 -6.28 -0.85 4.64
C GLY A 132 -7.48 -0.12 5.24
N ILE A 133 -7.24 1.03 5.86
CA ILE A 133 -8.29 1.89 6.42
C ILE A 133 -9.22 2.39 5.30
N THR A 134 -8.67 2.81 4.15
CA THR A 134 -9.45 3.22 2.98
C THR A 134 -10.30 2.07 2.46
N GLN A 135 -9.74 0.86 2.39
CA GLN A 135 -10.47 -0.33 1.97
C GLN A 135 -11.63 -0.61 2.92
N HIS A 136 -11.39 -0.62 4.23
CA HIS A 136 -12.43 -0.79 5.24
C HIS A 136 -13.55 0.26 5.10
N THR A 137 -13.17 1.53 4.87
CA THR A 137 -14.12 2.63 4.69
C THR A 137 -15.00 2.43 3.46
N VAL A 138 -14.41 2.12 2.30
CA VAL A 138 -15.18 1.77 1.09
C VAL A 138 -16.11 0.58 1.35
N MET A 139 -15.58 -0.45 2.02
CA MET A 139 -16.34 -1.66 2.33
C MET A 139 -17.50 -1.41 3.31
N SER A 140 -17.43 -0.36 4.13
CA SER A 140 -18.54 0.04 5.01
C SER A 140 -19.71 0.69 4.27
N PHE A 141 -19.46 1.31 3.11
CA PHE A 141 -20.49 1.95 2.28
C PHE A 141 -21.17 0.96 1.34
N VAL A 142 -20.47 -0.11 0.98
CA VAL A 142 -20.96 -1.11 0.03
C VAL A 142 -21.52 -2.30 0.81
N ARG A 143 -22.69 -2.83 0.42
CA ARG A 143 -23.14 -4.12 0.95
C ARG A 143 -22.34 -5.24 0.28
N ILE A 144 -21.23 -5.69 0.87
CA ILE A 144 -20.37 -6.72 0.26
C ILE A 144 -20.84 -8.14 0.53
N TRP A 145 -20.72 -8.94 -0.54
CA TRP A 145 -20.66 -10.41 -0.50
C TRP A 145 -19.19 -10.82 -0.64
N VAL A 146 -18.55 -11.17 0.47
CA VAL A 146 -17.17 -11.68 0.46
C VAL A 146 -17.19 -13.06 -0.21
N THR A 147 -16.38 -13.29 -1.23
CA THR A 147 -16.14 -14.65 -1.73
C THR A 147 -15.38 -15.43 -0.67
N LYS A 148 -16.05 -16.46 -0.13
CA LYS A 148 -15.43 -17.51 0.67
C LYS A 148 -14.36 -18.25 -0.12
#